data_AF-A0A9X3SRP7-F1
#
_entry.id   AF-A0A9X3SRP7-F1
#
_cell.length_a   1.000
_cell.length_b   1.000
_cell.length_c   1.000
_cell.angle_alpha   90.00
_cell.angle_beta   90.00
_cell.angle_gamma   90.00
#
_symmetry.space_group_name_H-M   'P 1'
#
loop_
_entity.id
_entity.type
_entity.pdbx_description
1 polymer ?
#
loop_
_entity_poly.entity_id
_entity_poly.type
_entity_poly.pdbx_seq_one_letter_code
_entity_poly.pdbx_strand_id
1 'polypeptide(L)'
;MFVGDQRVTEATLDGYVDGEVSSYLEQGATLEEVSYADSRQKAAFIVLFAELGQAMDLEAPDTSSAANEFEAQYIEAAKYYDEIAAAAEPREMTDVELEALNSAVSGDQNLLQRAVEGWIASEGLTEEELMEFNMAAQSDPTVLQEVVQLWGEQQAGFADDLNEYIAEYDVAVNPRYGELDISPLVGVFTVEVPQR
;
A
#
# COMPACT_ATOMS: atom_id res chain seq x y z
N MET A 1 -6.90 6.04 15.60
CA MET A 1 -6.64 6.96 14.47
C MET A 1 -7.57 8.15 14.62
N PHE A 2 -7.19 9.29 14.08
CA PHE A 2 -7.97 10.51 13.99
C PHE A 2 -8.04 10.93 12.53
N VAL A 3 -9.18 11.48 12.13
CA VAL A 3 -9.43 12.08 10.81
C VAL A 3 -10.22 13.35 11.11
N GLY A 4 -9.59 14.51 10.94
CA GLY A 4 -10.08 15.75 11.53
C GLY A 4 -10.28 15.64 13.06
N ASP A 5 -11.43 16.08 13.54
CA ASP A 5 -11.80 16.00 14.96
C ASP A 5 -12.38 14.63 15.37
N GLN A 6 -12.60 13.72 14.42
CA GLN A 6 -13.21 12.43 14.70
C GLN A 6 -12.15 11.40 15.11
N ARG A 7 -12.42 10.69 16.21
CA ARG A 7 -11.56 9.61 16.70
C ARG A 7 -12.11 8.27 16.27
N VAL A 8 -11.35 7.54 15.45
CA VAL A 8 -11.55 6.09 15.27
C VAL A 8 -11.25 5.41 16.59
N THR A 9 -12.24 4.68 17.11
CA THR A 9 -12.15 4.14 18.46
C THR A 9 -11.07 3.07 18.56
N GLU A 10 -10.43 2.99 19.73
CA GLU A 10 -9.45 1.94 20.01
C GLU A 10 -10.06 0.53 19.90
N ALA A 11 -11.34 0.39 20.24
CA ALA A 11 -12.09 -0.85 20.08
C ALA A 11 -12.22 -1.26 18.61
N THR A 12 -12.29 -0.31 17.67
CA THR A 12 -12.33 -0.58 16.23
C THR A 12 -11.00 -1.19 15.77
N LEU A 13 -9.88 -0.54 16.08
CA LEU A 13 -8.55 -1.01 15.68
C LEU A 13 -8.19 -2.35 16.36
N ASP A 14 -8.46 -2.50 17.66
CA ASP A 14 -8.21 -3.75 18.36
C ASP A 14 -9.12 -4.88 17.86
N GLY A 15 -10.37 -4.55 17.48
CA GLY A 15 -11.29 -5.49 16.83
C GLY A 15 -10.79 -5.97 15.47
N TYR A 16 -10.12 -5.13 14.69
CA TYR A 16 -9.51 -5.52 13.40
C TYR A 16 -8.32 -6.45 13.60
N VAL A 17 -7.48 -6.18 14.60
CA VAL A 17 -6.39 -7.09 14.98
C VAL A 17 -6.96 -8.44 15.41
N ASP A 18 -8.01 -8.47 16.23
CA ASP A 18 -8.66 -9.70 16.67
C ASP A 18 -9.31 -10.47 15.50
N GLY A 19 -9.93 -9.75 14.55
CA GLY A 19 -10.51 -10.32 13.33
C GLY A 19 -9.46 -10.98 12.44
N GLU A 20 -8.32 -10.32 12.25
CA GLU A 20 -7.20 -10.86 11.49
C GLU A 20 -6.58 -12.10 12.16
N VAL A 21 -6.29 -12.02 13.46
CA VAL A 21 -5.78 -13.15 14.24
C VAL A 21 -6.75 -14.32 14.14
N SER A 22 -8.06 -14.06 14.28
CA SER A 22 -9.09 -15.09 14.16
C SER A 22 -9.09 -15.74 12.78
N SER A 23 -8.93 -14.96 11.71
CA SER A 23 -8.82 -15.48 10.34
C SER A 23 -7.61 -16.42 10.17
N TYR A 24 -6.46 -16.08 10.74
CA TYR A 24 -5.28 -16.96 10.71
C TYR A 24 -5.53 -18.28 11.45
N LEU A 25 -6.15 -18.21 12.64
CA LEU A 25 -6.47 -19.41 13.42
C LEU A 25 -7.48 -20.32 12.70
N GLU A 26 -8.48 -19.75 12.03
CA GLU A 26 -9.45 -20.50 11.21
C GLU A 26 -8.78 -21.20 10.02
N GLN A 27 -7.70 -20.63 9.49
CA GLN A 27 -6.88 -21.22 8.42
C GLN A 27 -5.88 -22.27 8.95
N GLY A 28 -5.88 -22.54 10.26
CA GLY A 28 -5.08 -23.59 10.89
C GLY A 28 -3.75 -23.12 11.47
N ALA A 29 -3.50 -21.81 11.53
CA ALA A 29 -2.35 -21.27 12.26
C ALA A 29 -2.53 -21.43 13.78
N THR A 30 -1.43 -21.37 14.50
CA THR A 30 -1.36 -21.27 15.96
C THR A 30 -1.09 -19.83 16.39
N LEU A 31 -1.40 -19.48 17.64
CA LEU A 31 -1.15 -18.13 18.17
C LEU A 31 0.34 -17.73 18.13
N GLU A 32 1.25 -18.69 18.18
CA GLU A 32 2.71 -18.45 18.11
C GLU A 32 3.17 -18.10 16.69
N GLU A 33 2.39 -18.46 15.67
CA GLU A 33 2.67 -18.18 14.26
C GLU A 33 2.11 -16.82 13.81
N VAL A 34 1.26 -16.17 14.63
CA VAL A 34 0.64 -14.88 14.30
C VAL A 34 1.51 -13.72 14.78
N SER A 35 1.96 -12.89 13.85
CA SER A 35 2.62 -11.61 14.17
C SER A 35 1.57 -10.54 14.50
N TYR A 36 1.39 -10.27 15.79
CA TYR A 36 0.54 -9.16 16.23
C TYR A 36 1.07 -7.78 15.79
N ALA A 37 2.36 -7.66 15.50
CA ALA A 37 2.92 -6.43 14.95
C ALA A 37 2.38 -6.22 13.53
N ASP A 38 2.46 -7.25 12.69
CA ASP A 38 1.99 -7.21 11.30
C ASP A 38 0.48 -7.00 11.27
N SER A 39 -0.26 -7.67 12.16
CA SER A 39 -1.72 -7.47 12.24
C SER A 39 -2.12 -6.05 12.66
N ARG A 40 -1.32 -5.40 13.50
CA ARG A 40 -1.55 -3.97 13.83
C ARG A 40 -1.26 -3.06 12.65
N GLN A 41 -0.21 -3.34 11.88
CA GLN A 41 0.09 -2.59 10.66
C GLN A 41 -1.06 -2.72 9.65
N LYS A 42 -1.56 -3.94 9.43
CA LYS A 42 -2.68 -4.17 8.52
C LYS A 42 -3.97 -3.50 9.01
N ALA A 43 -4.29 -3.59 10.30
CA ALA A 43 -5.43 -2.88 10.87
C ALA A 43 -5.31 -1.36 10.66
N ALA A 44 -4.11 -0.80 10.79
CA ALA A 44 -3.87 0.61 10.56
C ALA A 44 -3.98 1.00 9.08
N PHE A 45 -3.48 0.16 8.16
CA PHE A 45 -3.68 0.32 6.71
C PHE A 45 -5.18 0.36 6.36
N ILE A 46 -5.96 -0.60 6.90
CA ILE A 46 -7.41 -0.69 6.64
C ILE A 46 -8.10 0.60 7.07
N VAL A 47 -7.83 1.07 8.29
CA VAL A 47 -8.46 2.31 8.78
C VAL A 47 -8.00 3.51 7.95
N LEU A 48 -6.69 3.64 7.66
CA LEU A 48 -6.18 4.78 6.91
C LEU A 48 -6.88 4.95 5.56
N PHE A 49 -6.93 3.89 4.75
CA PHE A 49 -7.50 3.99 3.41
C PHE A 49 -9.03 4.02 3.40
N ALA A 50 -9.69 3.37 4.36
CA ALA A 50 -11.14 3.53 4.56
C ALA A 50 -11.50 4.99 4.84
N GLU A 51 -10.78 5.63 5.76
CA GLU A 51 -11.04 7.02 6.13
C GLU A 51 -10.66 8.00 5.03
N LEU A 52 -9.52 7.81 4.36
CA LEU A 52 -9.13 8.65 3.23
C LEU A 52 -10.14 8.55 2.09
N GLY A 53 -10.54 7.34 1.69
CA GLY A 53 -11.52 7.16 0.62
C GLY A 53 -12.87 7.81 0.93
N GLN A 54 -13.33 7.70 2.18
CA GLN A 54 -14.55 8.38 2.63
C GLN A 54 -14.39 9.91 2.66
N ALA A 55 -13.25 10.42 3.13
CA ALA A 55 -12.98 11.86 3.19
C ALA A 55 -12.89 12.50 1.78
N MET A 56 -12.37 11.73 0.82
CA MET A 56 -12.30 12.10 -0.60
C MET A 56 -13.61 11.90 -1.37
N ASP A 57 -14.68 11.42 -0.71
CA ASP A 57 -15.99 11.10 -1.31
C ASP A 57 -15.88 10.11 -2.49
N LEU A 58 -14.99 9.12 -2.37
CA LEU A 58 -14.85 8.03 -3.34
C LEU A 58 -16.08 7.11 -3.32
N GLU A 59 -16.34 6.42 -4.43
CA GLU A 59 -17.47 5.51 -4.54
C GLU A 59 -17.29 4.32 -3.59
N ALA A 60 -18.31 4.02 -2.78
CA ALA A 60 -18.26 2.92 -1.83
C ALA A 60 -18.08 1.57 -2.56
N PRO A 61 -17.04 0.79 -2.25
CA PRO A 61 -16.79 -0.50 -2.89
C PRO A 61 -17.88 -1.54 -2.60
N ASP A 62 -18.12 -2.44 -3.56
CA ASP A 62 -18.97 -3.61 -3.32
C ASP A 62 -18.24 -4.64 -2.46
N THR A 63 -18.69 -4.81 -1.22
CA THR A 63 -18.15 -5.76 -0.24
C THR A 63 -19.00 -7.02 -0.07
N SER A 64 -20.02 -7.22 -0.91
CA SER A 64 -20.99 -8.32 -0.77
C SER A 64 -20.40 -9.73 -0.89
N SER A 65 -19.19 -9.86 -1.44
CA SER A 65 -18.46 -11.13 -1.54
C SER A 65 -17.66 -11.50 -0.30
N ALA A 66 -17.53 -10.60 0.68
CA ALA A 66 -16.74 -10.83 1.88
C ALA A 66 -17.31 -11.97 2.73
N ALA A 67 -16.45 -12.87 3.23
CA ALA A 67 -16.85 -13.96 4.10
C ALA A 67 -17.16 -13.50 5.53
N ASN A 68 -16.60 -12.36 5.96
CA ASN A 68 -16.83 -11.75 7.27
C ASN A 68 -16.63 -10.22 7.23
N GLU A 69 -16.94 -9.56 8.34
CA GLU A 69 -16.86 -8.09 8.47
C GLU A 69 -15.43 -7.55 8.29
N PHE A 70 -14.42 -8.27 8.79
CA PHE A 70 -13.02 -7.87 8.62
C PHE A 70 -12.59 -7.93 7.14
N GLU A 71 -12.98 -8.98 6.42
CA GLU A 71 -12.71 -9.09 4.98
C GLU A 71 -13.44 -7.99 4.19
N ALA A 72 -14.67 -7.63 4.58
CA ALA A 72 -15.41 -6.53 3.95
C ALA A 72 -14.65 -5.20 4.08
N GLN A 73 -14.13 -4.89 5.27
CA GLN A 73 -13.34 -3.68 5.54
C GLN A 73 -12.01 -3.70 4.81
N TYR A 74 -11.36 -4.87 4.73
CA TYR A 74 -10.15 -5.03 3.94
C TYR A 74 -10.39 -4.78 2.44
N ILE A 75 -11.47 -5.32 1.88
CA ILE A 75 -11.85 -5.09 0.49
C ILE A 75 -12.13 -3.61 0.24
N GLU A 76 -12.87 -2.97 1.14
CA GLU A 76 -13.15 -1.53 1.06
C GLU A 76 -11.86 -0.71 1.04
N ALA A 77 -11.00 -0.89 2.04
CA ALA A 77 -9.74 -0.16 2.14
C ALA A 77 -8.80 -0.42 0.95
N ALA A 78 -8.70 -1.68 0.49
CA ALA A 78 -7.89 -2.02 -0.69
C ALA A 78 -8.41 -1.34 -1.96
N LYS A 79 -9.72 -1.18 -2.10
CA LYS A 79 -10.31 -0.49 -3.25
C LYS A 79 -10.06 1.01 -3.23
N TYR A 80 -10.22 1.66 -2.09
CA TYR A 80 -9.83 3.07 -1.97
C TYR A 80 -8.32 3.25 -2.18
N TYR A 81 -7.49 2.35 -1.66
CA TYR A 81 -6.05 2.35 -1.95
C TYR A 81 -5.79 2.33 -3.47
N ASP A 82 -6.41 1.38 -4.20
CA ASP A 82 -6.24 1.24 -5.65
C ASP A 82 -6.65 2.53 -6.38
N GLU A 83 -7.78 3.14 -5.99
CA GLU A 83 -8.29 4.36 -6.62
C GLU A 83 -7.40 5.58 -6.35
N ILE A 84 -6.93 5.75 -5.11
CA ILE A 84 -6.01 6.84 -4.75
C ILE A 84 -4.67 6.65 -5.47
N ALA A 85 -4.14 5.43 -5.51
CA ALA A 85 -2.89 5.13 -6.21
C ALA A 85 -3.00 5.32 -7.73
N ALA A 86 -4.16 5.00 -8.32
CA ALA A 86 -4.41 5.21 -9.74
C ALA A 86 -4.62 6.68 -10.12
N ALA A 87 -5.09 7.50 -9.18
CA ALA A 87 -5.24 8.94 -9.37
C ALA A 87 -3.92 9.71 -9.25
N ALA A 88 -2.90 9.11 -8.62
CA ALA A 88 -1.63 9.76 -8.38
C ALA A 88 -0.88 10.07 -9.67
N GLU A 89 -0.42 11.32 -9.82
CA GLU A 89 0.42 11.71 -10.94
C GLU A 89 1.88 11.31 -10.65
N PRO A 90 2.54 10.52 -11.52
CA PRO A 90 3.95 10.19 -11.35
C PRO A 90 4.82 11.45 -11.31
N ARG A 91 5.86 11.43 -10.47
CA ARG A 91 6.87 12.49 -10.45
C ARG A 91 8.27 11.93 -10.64
N GLU A 92 9.15 12.76 -11.19
CA GLU A 92 10.57 12.44 -11.24
C GLU A 92 11.11 12.21 -9.82
N MET A 93 11.86 11.11 -9.67
CA MET A 93 12.59 10.83 -8.43
C MET A 93 13.79 11.76 -8.28
N THR A 94 14.11 12.12 -7.05
CA THR A 94 15.40 12.73 -6.72
C THR A 94 16.54 11.72 -6.91
N ASP A 95 17.76 12.21 -7.11
CA ASP A 95 18.95 11.35 -7.21
C ASP A 95 19.10 10.40 -6.00
N VAL A 96 18.71 10.88 -4.82
CA VAL A 96 18.76 10.10 -3.56
C VAL A 96 17.72 8.99 -3.55
N GLU A 97 16.48 9.26 -3.97
CA GLU A 97 15.42 8.26 -4.08
C GLU A 97 15.77 7.20 -5.14
N LEU A 98 16.31 7.63 -6.29
CA LEU A 98 16.73 6.73 -7.35
C LEU A 98 17.89 5.81 -6.90
N GLU A 99 18.88 6.36 -6.19
CA GLU A 99 19.99 5.57 -5.63
C GLU A 99 19.47 4.55 -4.61
N ALA A 100 18.57 4.98 -3.72
CA ALA A 100 17.99 4.13 -2.69
C ALA A 100 17.12 3.01 -3.30
N LEU A 101 16.28 3.33 -4.29
CA LEU A 101 15.45 2.36 -5.00
C LEU A 101 16.31 1.31 -5.72
N ASN A 102 17.33 1.75 -6.45
CA ASN A 102 18.25 0.84 -7.14
C ASN A 102 18.98 -0.08 -6.15
N SER A 103 19.39 0.44 -4.99
CA SER A 103 20.01 -0.37 -3.93
C SER A 103 19.02 -1.39 -3.35
N ALA A 104 17.77 -0.99 -3.10
CA ALA A 104 16.73 -1.87 -2.56
C ALA A 104 16.41 -3.01 -3.54
N VAL A 105 16.15 -2.69 -4.81
CA VAL A 105 15.81 -3.66 -5.85
C VAL A 105 16.98 -4.62 -6.14
N SER A 106 18.22 -4.14 -6.07
CA SER A 106 19.41 -5.01 -6.20
C SER A 106 19.56 -6.01 -5.06
N GLY A 107 19.08 -5.65 -3.86
CA GLY A 107 19.12 -6.49 -2.66
C GLY A 107 17.93 -7.45 -2.53
N ASP A 108 16.84 -7.22 -3.26
CA ASP A 108 15.59 -7.95 -3.12
C ASP A 108 14.94 -8.27 -4.48
N GLN A 109 15.05 -9.54 -4.88
CA GLN A 109 14.44 -10.04 -6.12
C GLN A 109 12.90 -10.01 -6.09
N ASN A 110 12.28 -10.10 -4.90
CA ASN A 110 10.83 -9.98 -4.80
C ASN A 110 10.40 -8.54 -5.05
N LEU A 111 11.22 -7.55 -4.64
CA LEU A 111 10.95 -6.15 -4.94
C LEU A 111 11.06 -5.87 -6.44
N LEU A 112 12.07 -6.44 -7.12
CA LEU A 112 12.17 -6.37 -8.57
C LEU A 112 10.92 -6.97 -9.25
N GLN A 113 10.50 -8.15 -8.81
CA GLN A 113 9.30 -8.79 -9.35
C GLN A 113 8.06 -7.91 -9.16
N ARG A 114 7.88 -7.33 -7.97
CA ARG A 114 6.77 -6.41 -7.68
C ARG A 114 6.80 -5.16 -8.56
N ALA A 115 7.97 -4.58 -8.80
CA ALA A 115 8.10 -3.42 -9.67
C ALA A 115 7.65 -3.74 -11.11
N VAL A 116 8.06 -4.91 -11.62
CA VAL A 116 7.67 -5.39 -12.95
C VAL A 116 6.17 -5.68 -13.02
N GLU A 117 5.61 -6.40 -12.05
CA GLU A 117 4.18 -6.72 -12.00
C GLU A 117 3.32 -5.46 -11.88
N GLY A 118 3.74 -4.49 -11.05
CA GLY A 118 3.06 -3.21 -10.89
C GLY A 118 3.04 -2.40 -12.18
N TRP A 119 4.18 -2.30 -12.87
CA TRP A 119 4.26 -1.62 -14.16
C TRP A 119 3.44 -2.32 -15.25
N ILE A 120 3.48 -3.66 -15.34
CA ILE A 120 2.64 -4.41 -16.29
C ILE A 120 1.16 -4.13 -16.04
N ALA A 121 0.75 -4.09 -14.78
CA ALA A 121 -0.64 -3.81 -14.40
C ALA A 121 -1.06 -2.38 -14.77
N SER A 122 -0.17 -1.39 -14.61
CA SER A 122 -0.47 0.01 -14.98
C SER A 122 -0.56 0.22 -16.49
N GLU A 123 0.30 -0.45 -17.26
CA GLU A 123 0.29 -0.34 -18.73
C GLU A 123 -0.85 -1.13 -19.38
N GLY A 124 -1.40 -2.15 -18.70
CA GLY A 124 -2.48 -2.98 -19.23
C GLY A 124 -2.05 -3.79 -20.46
N LEU A 125 -0.82 -4.31 -20.46
CA LEU A 125 -0.22 -4.99 -21.61
C LEU A 125 -1.02 -6.23 -22.06
N THR A 126 -1.10 -6.42 -23.37
CA THR A 126 -1.61 -7.65 -23.99
C THR A 126 -0.60 -8.81 -23.88
N GLU A 127 -1.05 -10.04 -24.17
CA GLU A 127 -0.17 -11.22 -24.19
C GLU A 127 0.99 -11.09 -25.19
N GLU A 128 0.75 -10.42 -26.32
CA GLU A 128 1.77 -10.18 -27.36
C GLU A 128 2.82 -9.17 -26.86
N GLU A 129 2.38 -8.04 -26.32
CA GLU A 129 3.26 -7.01 -25.73
C GLU A 129 4.06 -7.56 -24.54
N LEU A 130 3.45 -8.41 -23.71
CA LEU A 130 4.15 -9.08 -22.62
C LEU A 130 5.23 -10.05 -23.14
N MET A 131 4.97 -10.74 -24.26
CA MET A 131 5.99 -11.60 -24.88
C MET A 131 7.16 -10.77 -25.42
N GLU A 132 6.87 -9.64 -26.07
CA GLU A 132 7.89 -8.70 -26.55
C GLU A 132 8.72 -8.12 -25.41
N PHE A 133 8.07 -7.66 -24.34
CA PHE A 133 8.73 -7.18 -23.12
C PHE A 133 9.68 -8.23 -22.54
N ASN A 134 9.22 -9.48 -22.39
CA ASN A 134 10.05 -10.55 -21.86
C ASN A 134 11.28 -10.85 -22.72
N MET A 135 11.14 -10.81 -24.05
CA MET A 135 12.27 -10.99 -24.96
C MET A 135 13.26 -9.82 -24.86
N ALA A 136 12.76 -8.59 -24.73
CA ALA A 136 13.56 -7.38 -24.56
C ALA A 136 14.34 -7.42 -23.24
N ALA A 137 13.66 -7.69 -22.12
CA ALA A 137 14.28 -7.79 -20.79
C ALA A 137 15.34 -8.89 -20.68
N GLN A 138 15.20 -9.99 -21.43
CA GLN A 138 16.23 -11.04 -21.51
C GLN A 138 17.46 -10.62 -22.32
N SER A 139 17.27 -9.77 -23.33
CA SER A 139 18.31 -9.36 -24.27
C SER A 139 19.05 -8.11 -23.81
N ASP A 140 18.37 -7.24 -23.07
CA ASP A 140 18.89 -5.96 -22.61
C ASP A 140 18.48 -5.69 -21.14
N PRO A 141 19.43 -5.71 -20.20
CA PRO A 141 19.14 -5.45 -18.79
C PRO A 141 18.68 -4.00 -18.52
N THR A 142 18.89 -3.04 -19.43
CA THR A 142 18.40 -1.67 -19.22
C THR A 142 16.88 -1.57 -19.25
N VAL A 143 16.20 -2.51 -19.93
CA VAL A 143 14.72 -2.57 -19.95
C VAL A 143 14.16 -2.70 -18.55
N LEU A 144 14.75 -3.56 -17.71
CA LEU A 144 14.32 -3.72 -16.32
C LEU A 144 14.67 -2.49 -15.46
N GLN A 145 15.76 -1.78 -15.79
CA GLN A 145 16.12 -0.54 -15.08
C GLN A 145 15.12 0.57 -15.37
N GLU A 146 14.69 0.71 -16.62
CA GLU A 146 13.66 1.68 -17.03
C GLU A 146 12.31 1.36 -16.35
N VAL A 147 11.91 0.08 -16.29
CA VAL A 147 10.69 -0.33 -15.57
C VAL A 147 10.77 0.03 -14.08
N VAL A 148 11.90 -0.26 -13.44
CA VAL A 148 12.10 0.09 -12.02
C VAL A 148 12.03 1.60 -11.81
N GLN A 149 12.58 2.39 -12.73
CA GLN A 149 12.50 3.84 -12.66
C GLN A 149 11.06 4.33 -12.80
N LEU A 150 10.34 3.94 -13.86
CA LEU A 150 8.95 4.37 -14.09
C LEU A 150 8.02 3.96 -12.94
N TRP A 151 8.19 2.74 -12.46
CA TRP A 151 7.48 2.28 -11.27
C TRP A 151 7.82 3.13 -10.04
N GLY A 152 9.10 3.44 -9.82
CA GLY A 152 9.55 4.32 -8.75
C GLY A 152 8.94 5.72 -8.82
N GLU A 153 8.85 6.32 -10.01
CA GLU A 153 8.24 7.64 -10.24
C GLU A 153 6.74 7.64 -9.91
N GLN A 154 6.04 6.55 -10.21
CA GLN A 154 4.63 6.37 -9.81
C GLN A 154 4.49 6.24 -8.29
N GLN A 155 5.35 5.44 -7.64
CA GLN A 155 5.34 5.32 -6.18
C GLN A 155 5.68 6.65 -5.50
N ALA A 156 6.59 7.43 -6.08
CA ALA A 156 6.99 8.74 -5.58
C ALA A 156 5.82 9.75 -5.62
N GLY A 157 5.09 9.81 -6.73
CA GLY A 157 3.90 10.65 -6.87
C GLY A 157 2.81 10.26 -5.87
N PHE A 158 2.55 8.97 -5.75
CA PHE A 158 1.58 8.45 -4.78
C PHE A 158 1.96 8.77 -3.33
N ALA A 159 3.25 8.68 -2.97
CA ALA A 159 3.71 9.05 -1.64
C ALA A 159 3.52 10.54 -1.32
N ASP A 160 3.75 11.41 -2.30
CA ASP A 160 3.53 12.85 -2.15
C ASP A 160 2.04 13.15 -1.94
N ASP A 161 1.17 12.57 -2.77
CA ASP A 161 -0.29 12.69 -2.66
C ASP A 161 -0.80 12.21 -1.30
N LEU A 162 -0.31 11.06 -0.82
CA LEU A 162 -0.67 10.55 0.51
C LEU A 162 -0.26 11.51 1.62
N ASN A 163 0.94 12.08 1.57
CA ASN A 163 1.38 13.08 2.55
C ASN A 163 0.49 14.33 2.50
N GLU A 164 0.06 14.76 1.30
CA GLU A 164 -0.87 15.87 1.14
C GLU A 164 -2.24 15.53 1.73
N TYR A 165 -2.83 14.38 1.40
CA TYR A 165 -4.13 13.97 1.93
C TYR A 165 -4.11 13.76 3.44
N ILE A 166 -3.07 13.16 3.99
CA ILE A 166 -2.90 13.02 5.45
C ILE A 166 -2.91 14.39 6.12
N ALA A 167 -2.23 15.38 5.54
CA ALA A 167 -2.22 16.74 6.05
C ALA A 167 -3.57 17.46 5.86
N GLU A 168 -4.18 17.33 4.68
CA GLU A 168 -5.45 17.96 4.33
C GLU A 168 -6.60 17.48 5.22
N TYR A 169 -6.68 16.16 5.43
CA TYR A 169 -7.74 15.53 6.21
C TYR A 169 -7.39 15.38 7.71
N ASP A 170 -6.28 15.97 8.17
CA ASP A 170 -5.78 15.90 9.56
C ASP A 170 -5.80 14.46 10.09
N VAL A 171 -5.19 13.55 9.32
CA VAL A 171 -5.08 12.14 9.69
C VAL A 171 -3.95 11.97 10.70
N ALA A 172 -4.23 11.35 11.84
CA ALA A 172 -3.23 11.06 12.85
C ALA A 172 -3.46 9.72 13.53
N VAL A 173 -2.41 9.12 14.09
CA VAL A 173 -2.47 7.81 14.75
C VAL A 173 -2.12 7.92 16.23
N ASN A 174 -2.69 7.02 17.03
CA ASN A 174 -2.35 6.97 18.45
C ASN A 174 -0.89 6.45 18.59
N PRO A 175 -0.01 7.11 19.37
CA PRO A 175 1.38 6.69 19.56
C PRO A 175 1.57 5.21 19.94
N ARG A 176 0.57 4.57 20.56
CA ARG A 176 0.60 3.14 20.94
C ARG A 176 0.76 2.19 19.75
N TYR A 177 0.43 2.64 18.54
CA TYR A 177 0.57 1.87 17.31
C TYR A 177 1.96 2.01 16.68
N GLY A 178 2.84 2.85 17.23
CA GLY A 178 4.17 3.08 16.70
C GLY A 178 4.16 3.96 15.44
N GLU A 179 5.28 3.96 14.73
CA GLU A 179 5.35 4.49 13.37
C GLU A 179 4.61 3.51 12.45
N LEU A 180 3.64 4.03 11.68
CA LEU A 180 2.98 3.23 10.66
C LEU A 180 3.86 3.20 9.41
N ASP A 181 4.19 1.99 8.99
CA ASP A 181 4.78 1.75 7.68
C ASP A 181 3.63 1.61 6.67
N ILE A 182 3.38 2.64 5.88
CA ILE A 182 2.40 2.59 4.78
C ILE A 182 3.07 1.97 3.55
N SER A 183 3.56 0.74 3.70
CA SER A 183 3.87 -0.13 2.58
C SER A 183 2.54 -0.43 1.86
N PRO A 184 2.46 -0.35 0.52
CA PRO A 184 3.39 -1.00 -0.40
C PRO A 184 4.43 -0.09 -1.03
N LEU A 185 4.50 1.19 -0.66
CA LEU A 185 5.62 2.05 -1.03
C LEU A 185 6.90 1.32 -0.64
N VAL A 186 7.85 1.24 -1.58
CA VAL A 186 9.21 0.85 -1.20
C VAL A 186 9.60 1.79 -0.08
N GLY A 187 10.17 1.29 1.04
CA GLY A 187 10.58 2.12 2.19
C GLY A 187 11.60 3.23 1.89
N VAL A 188 11.86 3.47 0.60
CA VAL A 188 12.50 4.62 -0.02
C VAL A 188 11.59 5.86 0.01
N PHE A 189 10.27 5.72 -0.21
CA PHE A 189 9.33 6.83 -0.22
C PHE A 189 8.62 6.92 1.12
N THR A 190 8.89 8.00 1.85
CA THR A 190 8.39 8.15 3.22
C THR A 190 7.01 8.80 3.21
N VAL A 191 6.04 8.15 3.87
CA VAL A 191 4.77 8.77 4.23
C VAL A 191 4.71 8.90 5.73
N GLU A 192 4.62 10.13 6.21
CA GLU A 192 4.56 10.41 7.65
C GLU A 192 3.11 10.50 8.09
N VAL A 193 2.66 9.58 8.95
CA VAL A 193 1.38 9.73 9.65
C VAL A 193 1.64 10.35 11.02
N PRO A 194 1.22 11.60 11.28
CA PRO A 194 1.41 12.25 12.56
C PRO A 194 0.85 11.44 13.72
N GLN A 195 1.48 11.57 14.89
CA GLN A 195 0.97 10.99 16.13
C GLN A 195 0.20 12.04 16.95
N ARG A 196 -0.97 11.66 17.47
CA ARG A 196 -1.84 12.52 18.29
C ARG A 196 -2.46 11.79 19.47
#